data_AF-A0A1P8WXG9-F1
#
_entry.id   AF-A0A1P8WXG9-F1
#
_cell.length_a   1.000
_cell.length_b   1.000
_cell.length_c   1.000
_cell.angle_alpha   90.00
_cell.angle_beta   90.00
_cell.angle_gamma   90.00
#
_symmetry.space_group_name_H-M   'P 1'
#
loop_
_entity.id
_entity.type
_entity.pdbx_description
1 polymer ?
#
loop_
_entity_poly.entity_id
_entity_poly.type
_entity_poly.pdbx_seq_one_letter_code
_entity_poly.pdbx_strand_id
1 'polypeptide(L)'
;MTMTKMKLLLLAGAAVVAAPPALAMQKEAPQAEILATDAPAELSSEQMAAQAKAKMQKEIDEAIKLIEKIYGVDQLPAIPPAQLTLAKKTTGALVPTGSLEKMMDNLYGKLFRGFLGEFGGVSDLMLSYKTGVESEKIAALDDATREKIADIFDPQRKAREEQIMANVKPIMSEVLRDLEVPMRDGMAAAFARKFSADQLTQMNAFFATPAGSAYANEWMALQADPEVMLAIIRSVPPMIDKWVDRAPELEGKFKDLPKEKQLTDLSDAELTKLAGLLQVDVQTLKDQRDLYKSVDDAAMEATDAAEAAIAAGEASDAAMAEGDYGPWYERENWSAEDLAKVEAIEAESNEIFGRSMEAQQAAIDNARKRLAKEGASPSE
;
A
#
# COMPACT_ATOMS: atom_id res chain seq x y z
N MET A 1 -21.66 -10.55 5.58
CA MET A 1 -20.78 -9.50 6.12
C MET A 1 -20.17 -8.78 4.92
N THR A 2 -20.76 -7.64 4.55
CA THR A 2 -20.56 -6.94 3.28
C THR A 2 -19.28 -6.10 3.27
N MET A 3 -18.69 -5.92 2.08
CA MET A 3 -17.38 -5.30 1.78
C MET A 3 -17.13 -3.89 2.35
N THR A 4 -18.12 -3.26 2.98
CA THR A 4 -18.06 -1.86 3.44
C THR A 4 -17.11 -1.66 4.63
N LYS A 5 -16.90 -2.69 5.48
CA LYS A 5 -15.97 -2.61 6.62
C LYS A 5 -14.48 -2.64 6.22
N MET A 6 -14.16 -3.06 4.99
CA MET A 6 -12.78 -3.11 4.49
C MET A 6 -12.28 -1.74 3.97
N LYS A 7 -13.20 -0.85 3.56
CA LYS A 7 -12.86 0.52 3.12
C LYS A 7 -12.44 1.45 4.27
N LEU A 8 -12.99 1.26 5.48
CA LEU A 8 -12.63 2.05 6.68
C LEU A 8 -11.25 1.69 7.26
N LEU A 9 -10.78 0.46 7.08
CA LEU A 9 -9.44 0.03 7.48
C LEU A 9 -8.33 0.59 6.57
N LEU A 10 -8.65 0.94 5.32
CA LEU A 10 -7.70 1.56 4.38
C LEU A 10 -7.51 3.07 4.62
N LEU A 11 -8.49 3.77 5.19
CA LEU A 11 -8.34 5.20 5.53
C LEU A 11 -7.49 5.44 6.79
N ALA A 12 -7.44 4.48 7.72
CA ALA A 12 -6.61 4.58 8.93
C ALA A 12 -5.13 4.24 8.68
N GLY A 13 -4.78 3.61 7.55
CA GLY A 13 -3.41 3.22 7.20
C GLY A 13 -2.59 4.26 6.42
N ALA A 14 -3.21 5.36 5.96
CA ALA A 14 -2.55 6.35 5.11
C ALA A 14 -1.87 7.51 5.88
N ALA A 15 -1.89 7.51 7.21
CA ALA A 15 -1.41 8.64 8.02
C ALA A 15 0.08 8.57 8.46
N VAL A 16 0.88 7.59 8.01
CA VAL A 16 2.27 7.42 8.50
C VAL A 16 3.37 7.60 7.43
N VAL A 17 3.05 7.93 6.18
CA VAL A 17 4.09 8.32 5.20
C VAL A 17 3.76 9.66 4.55
N ALA A 18 3.86 10.73 5.34
CA ALA A 18 4.01 12.08 4.83
C ALA A 18 5.33 12.66 5.36
N ALA A 19 6.36 12.68 4.51
CA ALA A 19 7.45 13.63 4.67
C ALA A 19 6.87 15.07 4.69
N PRO A 20 7.46 16.00 5.46
CA PRO A 20 6.81 17.26 5.81
C PRO A 20 6.55 18.14 4.57
N PRO A 21 5.31 18.63 4.36
CA PRO A 21 5.04 19.62 3.33
C PRO A 21 5.47 20.99 3.85
N ALA A 22 6.73 21.36 3.64
CA ALA A 22 7.05 22.76 3.44
C ALA A 22 6.59 23.14 2.03
N LEU A 23 5.79 24.20 1.90
CA LEU A 23 5.16 24.76 0.68
C LEU A 23 3.71 24.32 0.42
N ALA A 24 2.79 24.81 1.25
CA ALA A 24 1.51 25.35 0.76
C ALA A 24 0.95 26.33 1.78
N MET A 25 0.94 27.63 1.44
CA MET A 25 0.18 28.66 2.16
C MET A 25 -1.28 28.22 2.25
N GLN A 26 -1.75 27.85 3.44
CA GLN A 26 -3.17 27.79 3.73
C GLN A 26 -3.66 29.20 4.04
N LYS A 27 -4.60 29.66 3.21
CA LYS A 27 -5.33 30.90 3.35
C LYS A 27 -6.39 30.73 4.45
N GLU A 28 -6.44 31.74 5.32
CA GLU A 28 -7.20 31.93 6.55
C GLU A 28 -8.63 31.36 6.64
N ALA A 29 -8.96 30.82 7.83
CA ALA A 29 -10.29 30.82 8.45
C ALA A 29 -10.12 31.08 9.97
N PRO A 30 -11.14 31.62 10.68
CA PRO A 30 -10.98 32.71 11.63
C PRO A 30 -10.41 32.31 12.99
N GLN A 31 -9.76 33.31 13.58
CA GLN A 31 -8.93 33.28 14.78
C GLN A 31 -9.67 32.77 16.01
N ALA A 32 -9.23 31.62 16.54
CA ALA A 32 -9.34 31.34 17.96
C ALA A 32 -8.22 32.11 18.66
N GLU A 33 -8.61 33.01 19.56
CA GLU A 33 -7.77 33.87 20.38
C GLU A 33 -6.70 33.03 21.12
N ILE A 34 -5.47 33.09 20.63
CA ILE A 34 -4.31 32.43 21.23
C ILE A 34 -3.91 33.26 22.45
N LEU A 35 -4.12 32.71 23.64
CA LEU A 35 -3.41 33.13 24.85
C LEU A 35 -1.92 33.18 24.51
N ALA A 36 -1.34 34.38 24.53
CA ALA A 36 0.07 34.62 24.29
C ALA A 36 0.93 33.83 25.30
N THR A 37 1.37 32.64 24.89
CA THR A 37 2.55 31.99 25.44
C THR A 37 3.64 32.11 24.39
N ASP A 38 4.78 32.68 24.79
CA ASP A 38 5.99 32.89 24.00
C ASP A 38 6.13 31.88 22.84
N ALA A 39 5.96 32.37 21.62
CA ALA A 39 6.20 31.58 20.42
C ALA A 39 7.67 31.14 20.44
N PRO A 40 8.00 29.83 20.50
CA PRO A 40 9.37 29.41 20.27
C PRO A 40 9.75 29.86 18.86
N ALA A 41 10.87 30.57 18.75
CA ALA A 41 11.42 31.03 17.48
C ALA A 41 11.36 29.90 16.44
N GLU A 42 10.84 30.19 15.24
CA GLU A 42 10.79 29.23 14.14
C GLU A 42 12.21 28.66 13.92
N LEU A 43 12.40 27.39 14.29
CA LEU A 43 13.66 26.68 14.15
C LEU A 43 14.02 26.62 12.66
N SER A 44 15.29 26.82 12.31
CA SER A 44 15.74 26.64 10.92
C SER A 44 15.57 25.17 10.49
N SER A 45 15.52 24.92 9.18
CA SER A 45 15.46 23.56 8.61
C SER A 45 16.58 22.64 9.15
N GLU A 46 17.77 23.20 9.37
CA GLU A 46 18.91 22.50 9.96
C GLU A 46 18.70 22.17 11.44
N GLN A 47 18.13 23.10 12.20
CA GLN A 47 17.82 22.88 13.62
C GLN A 47 16.70 21.86 13.82
N MET A 48 15.66 21.89 12.96
CA MET A 48 14.61 20.88 12.94
C MET A 48 15.15 19.50 12.57
N ALA A 49 16.03 19.41 11.57
CA ALA A 49 16.67 18.14 11.20
C ALA A 49 17.57 17.59 12.32
N ALA A 50 18.32 18.45 13.00
CA ALA A 50 19.16 18.06 14.13
C ALA A 50 18.32 17.54 15.31
N GLN A 51 17.21 18.22 15.62
CA GLN A 51 16.29 17.79 16.67
C GLN A 51 15.58 16.49 16.32
N ALA A 52 15.10 16.34 15.08
CA ALA A 52 14.49 15.11 14.58
C ALA A 52 15.48 13.94 14.65
N LYS A 53 16.73 14.15 14.24
CA LYS A 53 17.80 13.14 14.35
C LYS A 53 18.07 12.74 15.80
N ALA A 54 18.14 13.71 16.71
CA ALA A 54 18.36 13.44 18.13
C ALA A 54 17.21 12.64 18.76
N LYS A 55 15.95 13.00 18.43
CA LYS A 55 14.76 12.25 18.87
C LYS A 55 14.77 10.82 18.32
N MET A 56 14.98 10.68 17.01
CA MET A 56 15.06 9.38 16.34
C MET A 56 16.18 8.51 16.92
N GLN A 57 17.35 9.08 17.21
CA GLN A 57 18.44 8.32 17.84
C GLN A 57 18.04 7.77 19.21
N LYS A 58 17.36 8.57 20.03
CA LYS A 58 16.89 8.12 21.34
C LYS A 58 15.88 6.97 21.21
N GLU A 59 14.94 7.08 20.28
CA GLU A 59 13.96 6.01 20.00
C GLU A 59 14.63 4.74 19.48
N ILE A 60 15.65 4.88 18.61
CA ILE A 60 16.47 3.76 18.14
C ILE A 60 17.21 3.09 19.31
N ASP A 61 17.83 3.85 20.20
CA ASP A 61 18.56 3.30 21.35
C ASP A 61 17.63 2.55 22.31
N GLU A 62 16.41 3.05 22.51
CA GLU A 62 15.37 2.38 23.29
C GLU A 62 14.88 1.10 22.60
N ALA A 63 14.68 1.13 21.29
CA ALA A 63 14.32 -0.03 20.49
C ALA A 63 15.44 -1.10 20.51
N ILE A 64 16.70 -0.70 20.40
CA ILE A 64 17.86 -1.60 20.50
C ILE A 64 17.85 -2.30 21.86
N LYS A 65 17.70 -1.57 22.97
CA LYS A 65 17.62 -2.18 24.31
C LYS A 65 16.47 -3.16 24.45
N LEU A 66 15.31 -2.84 23.87
CA LEU A 66 14.16 -3.73 23.87
C LEU A 66 14.46 -5.01 23.07
N ILE A 67 15.04 -4.89 21.89
CA ILE A 67 15.43 -6.02 21.04
C ILE A 67 16.48 -6.87 21.76
N GLU A 68 17.53 -6.28 22.32
CA GLU A 68 18.55 -6.98 23.10
C GLU A 68 17.94 -7.79 24.23
N LYS A 69 16.97 -7.21 24.94
CA LYS A 69 16.23 -7.89 26.01
C LYS A 69 15.33 -9.02 25.49
N ILE A 70 14.61 -8.82 24.38
CA ILE A 70 13.73 -9.84 23.79
C ILE A 70 14.55 -11.05 23.32
N TYR A 71 15.69 -10.80 22.67
CA TYR A 71 16.53 -11.85 22.11
C TYR A 71 17.60 -12.38 23.09
N GLY A 72 17.73 -11.77 24.27
CA GLY A 72 18.71 -12.14 25.30
C GLY A 72 20.15 -12.09 24.82
N VAL A 73 20.47 -11.13 23.94
CA VAL A 73 21.80 -11.04 23.28
C VAL A 73 22.92 -10.78 24.30
N ASP A 74 22.59 -10.05 25.36
CA ASP A 74 23.42 -9.74 26.52
C ASP A 74 23.78 -10.98 27.36
N GLN A 75 22.96 -12.03 27.28
CA GLN A 75 23.12 -13.29 28.03
C GLN A 75 23.80 -14.40 27.21
N LEU A 76 24.16 -14.12 25.96
CA LEU A 76 24.75 -15.13 25.09
C LEU A 76 26.14 -15.54 25.59
N PRO A 77 26.52 -16.83 25.50
CA PRO A 77 27.84 -17.28 25.87
C PRO A 77 28.96 -16.51 25.17
N ALA A 78 30.06 -16.31 25.89
CA ALA A 78 31.27 -15.71 25.36
C ALA A 78 31.83 -16.56 24.20
N ILE A 79 32.33 -15.89 23.17
CA ILE A 79 32.85 -16.55 21.97
C ILE A 79 34.38 -16.64 22.06
N PRO A 80 34.97 -17.84 21.89
CA PRO A 80 36.41 -17.98 21.80
C PRO A 80 36.99 -17.18 20.61
N PRO A 81 38.04 -16.35 20.80
CA PRO A 81 38.57 -15.51 19.72
C PRO A 81 39.01 -16.28 18.47
N ALA A 82 39.58 -17.47 18.62
CA ALA A 82 39.99 -18.32 17.50
C ALA A 82 38.78 -18.80 16.67
N GLN A 83 37.67 -19.12 17.34
CA GLN A 83 36.44 -19.56 16.69
C GLN A 83 35.75 -18.40 15.97
N LEU A 84 35.77 -17.21 16.57
CA LEU A 84 35.28 -16.00 15.92
C LEU A 84 36.06 -15.69 14.64
N THR A 85 37.38 -15.84 14.63
CA THR A 85 38.20 -15.64 13.43
C THR A 85 37.81 -16.60 12.30
N LEU A 86 37.60 -17.89 12.59
CA LEU A 86 37.13 -18.86 11.60
C LEU A 86 35.73 -18.54 11.08
N ALA A 87 34.84 -18.10 11.97
CA ALA A 87 33.48 -17.70 11.59
C ALA A 87 33.47 -16.44 10.73
N LYS A 88 34.31 -15.43 11.04
CA LYS A 88 34.47 -14.22 10.20
C LYS A 88 34.94 -14.55 8.79
N LYS A 89 35.86 -15.51 8.64
CA LYS A 89 36.26 -16.01 7.32
C LYS A 89 35.08 -16.65 6.58
N THR A 90 34.30 -17.46 7.29
CA THR A 90 33.14 -18.16 6.74
C THR A 90 32.05 -17.20 6.28
N THR A 91 31.69 -16.22 7.11
CA THR A 91 30.63 -15.25 6.79
C THR A 91 31.08 -14.19 5.80
N GLY A 92 32.37 -13.85 5.78
CA GLY A 92 32.96 -13.02 4.73
C GLY A 92 32.88 -13.66 3.34
N ALA A 93 32.90 -14.99 3.25
CA ALA A 93 32.67 -15.70 1.99
C ALA A 93 31.19 -15.73 1.57
N LEU A 94 30.26 -15.82 2.53
CA LEU A 94 28.81 -15.84 2.27
C LEU A 94 28.22 -14.45 1.96
N VAL A 95 28.84 -13.41 2.51
CA VAL A 95 28.44 -12.01 2.33
C VAL A 95 29.67 -11.23 1.88
N PRO A 96 30.16 -11.43 0.65
CA PRO A 96 31.18 -10.56 0.09
C PRO A 96 30.67 -9.12 -0.02
N THR A 97 31.58 -8.17 -0.17
CA THR A 97 31.21 -6.76 -0.38
C THR A 97 30.33 -6.61 -1.61
N GLY A 98 29.23 -5.87 -1.50
CA GLY A 98 28.23 -5.66 -2.55
C GLY A 98 27.18 -6.77 -2.65
N SER A 99 27.14 -7.74 -1.72
CA SER A 99 26.12 -8.79 -1.72
C SER A 99 24.72 -8.25 -1.49
N LEU A 100 24.56 -7.25 -0.61
CA LEU A 100 23.25 -6.63 -0.37
C LEU A 100 22.80 -5.82 -1.58
N GLU A 101 23.74 -5.13 -2.24
CA GLU A 101 23.49 -4.40 -3.49
C GLU A 101 23.06 -5.37 -4.60
N LYS A 102 23.76 -6.50 -4.77
CA LYS A 102 23.39 -7.55 -5.74
C LYS A 102 22.03 -8.18 -5.44
N MET A 103 21.75 -8.48 -4.16
CA MET A 103 20.46 -9.00 -3.72
C MET A 103 19.34 -8.01 -4.06
N MET A 104 19.56 -6.73 -3.77
CA MET A 104 18.66 -5.64 -4.13
C MET A 104 18.48 -5.55 -5.65
N ASP A 105 19.54 -5.57 -6.45
CA ASP A 105 19.42 -5.52 -7.91
C ASP A 105 18.61 -6.70 -8.48
N ASN A 106 18.73 -7.89 -7.88
CA ASN A 106 17.95 -9.07 -8.27
C ASN A 106 16.48 -8.98 -7.83
N LEU A 107 16.20 -8.52 -6.61
CA LEU A 107 14.84 -8.31 -6.09
C LEU A 107 14.12 -7.19 -6.84
N TYR A 108 14.81 -6.07 -7.04
CA TYR A 108 14.21 -4.79 -7.39
C TYR A 108 14.46 -4.42 -8.85
N GLY A 109 15.53 -4.86 -9.50
CA GLY A 109 15.87 -4.38 -10.85
C GLY A 109 14.69 -4.35 -11.83
N LYS A 110 13.91 -5.43 -11.93
CA LYS A 110 12.70 -5.46 -12.78
C LYS A 110 11.41 -5.12 -12.01
N LEU A 111 11.24 -5.64 -10.79
CA LEU A 111 10.04 -5.40 -9.97
C LEU A 111 9.91 -3.95 -9.50
N PHE A 112 10.99 -3.31 -9.06
CA PHE A 112 11.02 -1.90 -8.68
C PHE A 112 10.90 -0.96 -9.86
N ARG A 113 11.40 -1.31 -11.05
CA ARG A 113 11.08 -0.54 -12.27
C ARG A 113 9.61 -0.69 -12.65
N GLY A 114 9.02 -1.87 -12.50
CA GLY A 114 7.58 -2.07 -12.65
C GLY A 114 6.78 -1.29 -11.62
N PHE A 115 7.17 -1.39 -10.35
CA PHE A 115 6.53 -0.71 -9.22
C PHE A 115 6.71 0.81 -9.30
N LEU A 116 7.88 1.34 -9.63
CA LEU A 116 8.07 2.78 -9.89
C LEU A 116 7.41 3.22 -11.20
N GLY A 117 7.23 2.36 -12.19
CA GLY A 117 6.40 2.68 -13.35
C GLY A 117 4.93 2.84 -12.94
N GLU A 118 4.45 1.93 -12.10
CA GLU A 118 3.07 1.87 -11.59
C GLU A 118 2.78 2.92 -10.49
N PHE A 119 3.77 3.26 -9.67
CA PHE A 119 3.67 4.14 -8.48
C PHE A 119 4.50 5.42 -8.56
N GLY A 120 5.41 5.56 -9.53
CA GLY A 120 6.12 6.81 -9.83
C GLY A 120 5.27 7.79 -10.64
N GLY A 121 4.17 7.30 -11.22
CA GLY A 121 2.99 8.09 -11.54
C GLY A 121 2.08 8.30 -10.33
N VAL A 122 1.10 9.19 -10.46
CA VAL A 122 0.04 9.33 -9.47
C VAL A 122 -0.73 8.00 -9.46
N SER A 123 -0.51 7.14 -8.46
CA SER A 123 -1.18 5.84 -8.35
C SER A 123 -2.71 5.99 -8.41
N ASP A 124 -3.44 4.96 -8.82
CA ASP A 124 -4.92 5.01 -8.89
C ASP A 124 -5.55 5.45 -7.56
N LEU A 125 -4.96 5.04 -6.44
CA LEU A 125 -5.36 5.48 -5.10
C LEU A 125 -5.10 6.98 -4.87
N MET A 126 -3.94 7.49 -5.29
CA MET A 126 -3.63 8.91 -5.19
C MET A 126 -4.46 9.76 -6.15
N LEU A 127 -4.75 9.27 -7.36
CA LEU A 127 -5.69 9.89 -8.28
C LEU A 127 -7.09 9.88 -7.69
N SER A 128 -7.50 8.79 -7.07
CA SER A 128 -8.79 8.68 -6.38
C SER A 128 -8.93 9.72 -5.29
N TYR A 129 -7.92 9.84 -4.42
CA TYR A 129 -7.89 10.88 -3.39
C TYR A 129 -7.92 12.31 -3.98
N LYS A 130 -7.17 12.56 -5.04
CA LYS A 130 -7.08 13.90 -5.66
C LYS A 130 -8.31 14.29 -6.48
N THR A 131 -8.98 13.33 -7.10
CA THR A 131 -10.08 13.57 -8.05
C THR A 131 -11.46 13.24 -7.47
N GLY A 132 -11.52 12.49 -6.36
CA GLY A 132 -12.76 11.95 -5.81
C GLY A 132 -13.36 10.80 -6.62
N VAL A 133 -12.67 10.32 -7.66
CA VAL A 133 -13.13 9.18 -8.49
C VAL A 133 -12.68 7.88 -7.84
N GLU A 134 -13.56 6.87 -7.73
CA GLU A 134 -13.19 5.57 -7.16
C GLU A 134 -12.01 4.92 -7.91
N SER A 135 -11.06 4.33 -7.17
CA SER A 135 -9.85 3.70 -7.73
C SER A 135 -10.15 2.66 -8.82
N GLU A 136 -11.24 1.90 -8.68
CA GLU A 136 -11.65 0.87 -9.65
C GLU A 136 -12.02 1.46 -11.02
N LYS A 137 -12.62 2.65 -11.03
CA LYS A 137 -12.97 3.35 -12.27
C LYS A 137 -11.73 3.91 -12.97
N ILE A 138 -10.72 4.30 -12.20
CA ILE A 138 -9.42 4.78 -12.72
C ILE A 138 -8.61 3.60 -13.29
N ALA A 139 -8.61 2.46 -12.59
CA ALA A 139 -7.98 1.23 -13.05
C ALA A 139 -8.60 0.70 -14.36
N ALA A 140 -9.91 0.92 -14.57
CA ALA A 140 -10.62 0.50 -15.78
C ALA A 140 -10.31 1.35 -17.03
N LEU A 141 -9.62 2.49 -16.88
CA LEU A 141 -9.16 3.30 -18.01
C LEU A 141 -8.07 2.57 -18.81
N ASP A 142 -7.79 3.01 -20.03
CA ASP A 142 -6.62 2.55 -20.76
C ASP A 142 -5.34 3.27 -20.30
N ASP A 143 -4.19 2.64 -20.52
CA ASP A 143 -2.87 3.15 -20.10
C ASP A 143 -2.58 4.55 -20.66
N ALA A 144 -2.97 4.83 -21.91
CA ALA A 144 -2.69 6.11 -22.55
C ALA A 144 -3.52 7.24 -21.95
N THR A 145 -4.76 6.96 -21.55
CA THR A 145 -5.60 7.91 -20.81
C THR A 145 -5.04 8.17 -19.41
N ARG A 146 -4.61 7.13 -18.69
CA ARG A 146 -3.94 7.29 -17.38
C ARG A 146 -2.65 8.10 -17.47
N GLU A 147 -1.81 7.86 -18.47
CA GLU A 147 -0.57 8.62 -18.66
C GLU A 147 -0.87 10.12 -18.86
N LYS A 148 -1.88 10.46 -19.67
CA LYS A 148 -2.31 11.86 -19.85
C LYS A 148 -2.83 12.48 -18.56
N ILE A 149 -3.59 11.75 -17.75
CA ILE A 149 -4.07 12.22 -16.45
C ILE A 149 -2.87 12.47 -15.51
N ALA A 150 -1.92 11.54 -15.46
CA ALA A 150 -0.70 11.70 -14.67
C ALA A 150 0.13 12.91 -15.10
N ASP A 151 0.27 13.14 -16.42
CA ASP A 151 1.01 14.29 -16.97
C ASP A 151 0.30 15.63 -16.69
N ILE A 152 -1.03 15.66 -16.53
CA ILE A 152 -1.75 16.86 -16.06
C ILE A 152 -1.36 17.20 -14.63
N PHE A 153 -1.23 16.20 -13.75
CA PHE A 153 -0.88 16.41 -12.35
C PHE A 153 0.61 16.63 -12.11
N ASP A 154 1.48 16.05 -12.95
CA ASP A 154 2.93 16.27 -12.89
C ASP A 154 3.54 16.31 -14.31
N PRO A 155 3.54 17.49 -14.98
CA PRO A 155 4.11 17.64 -16.31
C PRO A 155 5.62 17.38 -16.38
N GLN A 156 6.32 17.33 -15.23
CA GLN A 156 7.75 17.07 -15.13
C GLN A 156 8.03 15.69 -14.52
N ARG A 157 7.02 14.80 -14.46
CA ARG A 157 7.11 13.49 -13.83
C ARG A 157 8.32 12.69 -14.28
N LYS A 158 8.56 12.56 -15.59
CA LYS A 158 9.72 11.82 -16.12
C LYS A 158 11.06 12.41 -15.65
N ALA A 159 11.19 13.74 -15.66
CA ALA A 159 12.38 14.42 -15.15
C ALA A 159 12.53 14.26 -13.62
N ARG A 160 11.42 14.24 -12.87
CA ARG A 160 11.41 13.99 -11.42
C ARG A 160 11.80 12.55 -11.10
N GLU A 161 11.23 11.58 -11.81
CA GLU A 161 11.60 10.16 -11.72
C GLU A 161 13.10 9.97 -11.98
N GLU A 162 13.63 10.58 -13.03
CA GLU A 162 15.07 10.55 -13.33
C GLU A 162 15.91 11.16 -12.21
N GLN A 163 15.51 12.31 -11.66
CA GLN A 163 16.24 12.95 -10.56
C GLN A 163 16.15 12.13 -9.27
N ILE A 164 15.00 11.53 -8.95
CA ILE A 164 14.85 10.63 -7.81
C ILE A 164 15.82 9.46 -7.98
N MET A 165 15.84 8.82 -9.14
CA MET A 165 16.74 7.71 -9.42
C MET A 165 18.22 8.10 -9.35
N ALA A 166 18.57 9.28 -9.88
CA ALA A 166 19.95 9.78 -9.88
C ALA A 166 20.47 10.10 -8.46
N ASN A 167 19.61 10.56 -7.55
CA ASN A 167 20.01 10.98 -6.20
C ASN A 167 19.78 9.92 -5.12
N VAL A 168 18.71 9.12 -5.21
CA VAL A 168 18.37 8.11 -4.20
C VAL A 168 19.19 6.83 -4.39
N LYS A 169 19.46 6.41 -5.63
CA LYS A 169 20.21 5.17 -5.88
C LYS A 169 21.60 5.18 -5.22
N PRO A 170 22.43 6.23 -5.35
CA PRO A 170 23.74 6.26 -4.70
C PRO A 170 23.65 6.15 -3.18
N ILE A 171 22.68 6.84 -2.55
CA ILE A 171 22.45 6.80 -1.11
C ILE A 171 22.06 5.38 -0.68
N MET A 172 21.16 4.74 -1.42
CA MET A 172 20.77 3.35 -1.16
C MET A 172 21.97 2.40 -1.27
N SER A 173 22.80 2.53 -2.32
CA SER A 173 24.02 1.73 -2.47
C SER A 173 25.00 1.96 -1.31
N GLU A 174 25.15 3.20 -0.83
CA GLU A 174 25.99 3.54 0.33
C GLU A 174 25.46 2.88 1.61
N VAL A 175 24.17 3.05 1.91
CA VAL A 175 23.52 2.44 3.08
C VAL A 175 23.63 0.92 3.06
N LEU A 176 23.41 0.28 1.91
CA LEU A 176 23.53 -1.17 1.78
C LEU A 176 24.96 -1.64 2.10
N ARG A 177 25.98 -0.93 1.62
CA ARG A 177 27.39 -1.25 1.94
C ARG A 177 27.70 -1.08 3.42
N ASP A 178 27.17 -0.03 4.04
CA ASP A 178 27.35 0.22 5.47
C ASP A 178 26.66 -0.84 6.33
N LEU A 179 25.55 -1.43 5.87
CA LEU A 179 24.85 -2.52 6.54
C LEU A 179 25.59 -3.88 6.45
N GLU A 180 26.39 -4.11 5.39
CA GLU A 180 27.08 -5.39 5.19
C GLU A 180 28.08 -5.71 6.30
N VAL A 181 28.71 -4.69 6.90
CA VAL A 181 29.70 -4.88 7.98
C VAL A 181 29.05 -5.38 9.27
N PRO A 182 28.09 -4.67 9.90
CA PRO A 182 27.45 -5.14 11.13
C PRO A 182 26.67 -6.44 10.90
N MET A 183 26.08 -6.64 9.72
CA MET A 183 25.43 -7.91 9.36
C MET A 183 26.45 -9.07 9.38
N ARG A 184 27.62 -8.91 8.75
CA ARG A 184 28.68 -9.93 8.78
C ARG A 184 29.19 -10.21 10.18
N ASP A 185 29.36 -9.19 11.01
CA ASP A 185 29.83 -9.35 12.39
C ASP A 185 28.78 -10.10 13.24
N GLY A 186 27.50 -9.75 13.12
CA GLY A 186 26.40 -10.47 13.77
C GLY A 186 26.31 -11.93 13.33
N MET A 187 26.43 -12.19 12.01
CA MET A 187 26.49 -13.54 11.47
C MET A 187 27.72 -14.30 11.98
N ALA A 188 28.90 -13.67 12.02
CA ALA A 188 30.12 -14.31 12.48
C ALA A 188 30.00 -14.72 13.96
N ALA A 189 29.40 -13.86 14.79
CA ALA A 189 29.13 -14.17 16.19
C ALA A 189 28.15 -15.35 16.32
N ALA A 190 27.09 -15.39 15.51
CA ALA A 190 26.14 -16.49 15.50
C ALA A 190 26.78 -17.81 15.03
N PHE A 191 27.57 -17.78 13.97
CA PHE A 191 28.27 -18.94 13.42
C PHE A 191 29.30 -19.49 14.41
N ALA A 192 30.06 -18.61 15.06
CA ALA A 192 31.05 -19.02 16.05
C ALA A 192 30.41 -19.73 17.26
N ARG A 193 29.17 -19.39 17.63
CA ARG A 193 28.43 -20.09 18.69
C ARG A 193 27.79 -21.41 18.24
N LYS A 194 27.37 -21.49 16.97
CA LYS A 194 26.61 -22.64 16.44
C LYS A 194 27.48 -23.75 15.87
N PHE A 195 28.66 -23.43 15.32
CA PHE A 195 29.52 -24.38 14.62
C PHE A 195 30.86 -24.52 15.32
N SER A 196 31.35 -25.75 15.42
CA SER A 196 32.69 -26.06 15.93
C SER A 196 33.79 -25.53 15.01
N ALA A 197 35.01 -25.40 15.54
CA ALA A 197 36.18 -24.98 14.76
C ALA A 197 36.45 -25.90 13.54
N ASP A 198 36.24 -27.21 13.69
CA ASP A 198 36.39 -28.18 12.61
C ASP A 198 35.37 -27.94 11.50
N GLN A 199 34.08 -27.81 11.85
CA GLN A 199 33.01 -27.49 10.89
C GLN A 199 33.27 -26.18 10.14
N LEU A 200 33.66 -25.11 10.85
CA LEU A 200 34.01 -23.83 10.22
C LEU A 200 35.21 -23.97 9.29
N THR A 201 36.20 -24.79 9.65
CA THR A 201 37.37 -25.06 8.79
C THR A 201 36.97 -25.78 7.51
N GLN A 202 36.11 -26.79 7.61
CA GLN A 202 35.60 -27.52 6.45
C GLN A 202 34.74 -26.64 5.53
N MET A 203 33.87 -25.80 6.11
CA MET A 203 33.11 -24.80 5.33
C MET A 203 34.03 -23.84 4.59
N ASN A 204 35.05 -23.31 5.27
CA ASN A 204 36.05 -22.44 4.65
C ASN A 204 36.83 -23.15 3.53
N ALA A 205 37.14 -24.44 3.69
CA ALA A 205 37.80 -25.22 2.65
C ALA A 205 36.87 -25.43 1.45
N PHE A 206 35.58 -25.71 1.67
CA PHE A 206 34.59 -25.80 0.62
C PHE A 206 34.43 -24.48 -0.15
N PHE A 207 34.27 -23.35 0.55
CA PHE A 207 34.12 -22.03 -0.08
C PHE A 207 35.37 -21.58 -0.85
N ALA A 208 36.54 -22.15 -0.56
CA ALA A 208 37.75 -21.92 -1.35
C ALA A 208 37.77 -22.70 -2.68
N THR A 209 36.89 -23.69 -2.87
CA THR A 209 36.74 -24.37 -4.17
C THR A 209 35.99 -23.49 -5.17
N PRO A 210 36.15 -23.69 -6.49
CA PRO A 210 35.40 -22.93 -7.49
C PRO A 210 33.87 -23.03 -7.30
N ALA A 211 33.36 -24.22 -7.02
CA ALA A 211 31.93 -24.43 -6.79
C ALA A 211 31.45 -23.78 -5.49
N GLY A 212 32.22 -23.89 -4.41
CA GLY A 212 31.87 -23.28 -3.13
C GLY A 212 31.93 -21.75 -3.17
N SER A 213 32.89 -21.17 -3.89
CA SER A 213 32.96 -19.71 -4.09
C SER A 213 31.77 -19.22 -4.92
N ALA A 214 31.40 -19.93 -6.00
CA ALA A 214 30.22 -19.61 -6.79
C ALA A 214 28.94 -19.69 -5.94
N TYR A 215 28.76 -20.77 -5.17
CA TYR A 215 27.63 -20.90 -4.25
C TYR A 215 27.58 -19.76 -3.22
N ALA A 216 28.71 -19.43 -2.58
CA ALA A 216 28.74 -18.42 -1.54
C ALA A 216 28.43 -17.01 -2.07
N ASN A 217 28.90 -16.68 -3.29
CA ASN A 217 28.61 -15.42 -3.97
C ASN A 217 27.14 -15.29 -4.44
N GLU A 218 26.42 -16.40 -4.60
CA GLU A 218 25.00 -16.42 -4.98
C GLU A 218 24.08 -16.62 -3.77
N TRP A 219 24.59 -17.12 -2.65
CA TRP A 219 23.79 -17.59 -1.52
C TRP A 219 22.74 -16.57 -1.05
N MET A 220 23.15 -15.32 -0.86
CA MET A 220 22.23 -14.29 -0.37
C MET A 220 21.25 -13.84 -1.46
N ALA A 221 21.72 -13.73 -2.71
CA ALA A 221 20.90 -13.33 -3.84
C ALA A 221 19.83 -14.39 -4.20
N LEU A 222 20.13 -15.68 -3.99
CA LEU A 222 19.19 -16.78 -4.22
C LEU A 222 17.97 -16.75 -3.29
N GLN A 223 18.11 -16.22 -2.07
CA GLN A 223 16.97 -16.03 -1.16
C GLN A 223 15.97 -15.00 -1.69
N ALA A 224 16.45 -14.16 -2.59
CA ALA A 224 15.79 -13.02 -3.20
C ALA A 224 15.47 -13.29 -4.67
N ASP A 225 15.60 -14.55 -5.10
CA ASP A 225 15.39 -14.94 -6.48
C ASP A 225 13.92 -14.72 -6.89
N PRO A 226 13.64 -14.13 -8.07
CA PRO A 226 12.28 -13.87 -8.52
C PRO A 226 11.39 -15.12 -8.58
N GLU A 227 11.94 -16.30 -8.90
CA GLU A 227 11.15 -17.55 -8.94
C GLU A 227 10.76 -17.99 -7.54
N VAL A 228 11.69 -17.86 -6.57
CA VAL A 228 11.42 -18.14 -5.15
C VAL A 228 10.35 -17.19 -4.62
N MET A 229 10.49 -15.90 -4.89
CA MET A 229 9.53 -14.88 -4.45
C MET A 229 8.14 -15.09 -5.07
N LEU A 230 8.08 -15.39 -6.37
CA LEU A 230 6.82 -15.68 -7.05
C LEU A 230 6.12 -16.91 -6.47
N ALA A 231 6.88 -17.96 -6.13
CA ALA A 231 6.34 -19.14 -5.46
C ALA A 231 5.75 -18.81 -4.09
N ILE A 232 6.42 -17.94 -3.31
CA ILE A 232 5.90 -17.45 -2.03
C ILE A 232 4.61 -16.64 -2.24
N ILE A 233 4.59 -15.69 -3.17
CA ILE A 233 3.40 -14.86 -3.46
C ILE A 233 2.22 -15.73 -3.87
N ARG A 234 2.44 -16.74 -4.71
CA ARG A 234 1.41 -17.70 -5.12
C ARG A 234 0.87 -18.54 -3.95
N SER A 235 1.62 -18.65 -2.86
CA SER A 235 1.17 -19.34 -1.65
C SER A 235 0.30 -18.49 -0.73
N VAL A 236 0.21 -17.17 -0.96
CA VAL A 236 -0.55 -16.25 -0.11
C VAL A 236 -2.08 -16.46 -0.22
N PRO A 237 -2.71 -16.53 -1.40
CA PRO A 237 -4.16 -16.69 -1.48
C PRO A 237 -4.69 -17.92 -0.74
N PRO A 238 -4.10 -19.13 -0.91
CA PRO A 238 -4.53 -20.30 -0.14
C PRO A 238 -4.37 -20.16 1.39
N MET A 239 -3.45 -19.31 1.84
CA MET A 239 -3.29 -19.00 3.27
C MET A 239 -4.41 -18.09 3.78
N ILE A 240 -4.82 -17.11 2.97
CA ILE A 240 -5.97 -16.24 3.25
C ILE A 240 -7.24 -17.07 3.29
N ASP A 241 -7.45 -17.96 2.32
CA ASP A 241 -8.63 -18.84 2.26
C ASP A 241 -8.75 -19.67 3.54
N LYS A 242 -7.64 -20.26 4.02
CA LYS A 242 -7.62 -21.00 5.29
C LYS A 242 -8.01 -20.14 6.49
N TRP A 243 -7.63 -18.87 6.50
CA TRP A 243 -8.01 -17.93 7.55
C TRP A 243 -9.50 -17.60 7.48
N VAL A 244 -10.02 -17.33 6.28
CA VAL A 244 -11.43 -17.04 6.03
C VAL A 244 -12.31 -18.25 6.39
N ASP A 245 -11.93 -19.45 5.98
CA ASP A 245 -12.65 -20.70 6.26
C ASP A 245 -12.73 -20.99 7.77
N ARG A 246 -11.69 -20.61 8.52
CA ARG A 246 -11.64 -20.79 9.98
C ARG A 246 -12.21 -19.60 10.76
N ALA A 247 -12.51 -18.48 10.10
CA ALA A 247 -13.04 -17.30 10.78
C ALA A 247 -14.31 -17.61 11.61
N PRO A 248 -15.30 -18.41 11.13
CA PRO A 248 -16.48 -18.75 11.92
C PRO A 248 -16.16 -19.58 13.18
N GLU A 249 -15.19 -20.51 13.09
CA GLU A 249 -14.74 -21.30 14.24
C GLU A 249 -14.03 -20.42 15.28
N LEU A 250 -13.17 -19.52 14.80
CA LEU A 250 -12.44 -18.59 15.64
C LEU A 250 -13.39 -17.57 16.29
N GLU A 251 -14.33 -17.00 15.55
CA GLU A 251 -15.40 -16.17 16.11
C GLU A 251 -16.18 -16.91 17.18
N GLY A 252 -16.52 -18.19 16.96
CA GLY A 252 -17.15 -19.03 17.97
C GLY A 252 -16.35 -19.11 19.27
N LYS A 253 -15.03 -19.25 19.17
CA LYS A 253 -14.11 -19.31 20.34
C LYS A 253 -13.89 -17.95 21.01
N PHE A 254 -14.01 -16.86 20.27
CA PHE A 254 -13.82 -15.50 20.78
C PHE A 254 -15.12 -14.83 21.25
N LYS A 255 -16.30 -15.35 20.89
CA LYS A 255 -17.61 -14.85 21.35
C LYS A 255 -17.77 -14.87 22.87
N ASP A 256 -17.09 -15.79 23.55
CA ASP A 256 -17.11 -15.89 25.01
C ASP A 256 -16.13 -14.93 25.70
N LEU A 257 -15.22 -14.31 24.95
CA LEU A 257 -14.39 -13.23 25.48
C LEU A 257 -15.22 -11.94 25.50
N PRO A 258 -15.23 -11.19 26.62
CA PRO A 258 -15.81 -9.86 26.61
C PRO A 258 -15.12 -9.02 25.53
N LYS A 259 -15.90 -8.22 24.79
CA LYS A 259 -15.33 -7.28 23.82
C LYS A 259 -14.24 -6.46 24.50
N GLU A 260 -13.12 -6.29 23.81
CA GLU A 260 -12.06 -5.39 24.26
C GLU A 260 -12.68 -4.01 24.49
N LYS A 261 -12.51 -3.49 25.71
CA LYS A 261 -13.04 -2.18 26.06
C LYS A 261 -12.37 -1.14 25.19
N GLN A 262 -13.16 -0.40 24.43
CA GLN A 262 -12.70 0.77 23.71
C GLN A 262 -12.59 1.96 24.66
N LEU A 263 -11.86 3.00 24.25
CA LEU A 263 -11.81 4.27 24.99
C LEU A 263 -13.21 4.83 25.29
N THR A 264 -14.17 4.62 24.37
CA THR A 264 -15.58 5.00 24.47
C THR A 264 -16.35 4.25 25.55
N ASP A 265 -15.89 3.04 25.92
CA ASP A 265 -16.45 2.18 26.96
C ASP A 265 -15.88 2.47 28.37
N LEU A 266 -14.81 3.29 28.46
CA LEU A 266 -14.17 3.61 29.73
C LEU A 266 -14.94 4.71 30.47
N SER A 267 -15.26 4.44 31.73
CA SER A 267 -15.81 5.44 32.64
C SER A 267 -14.79 6.54 32.95
N ASP A 268 -15.26 7.70 33.41
CA ASP A 268 -14.40 8.80 33.85
C ASP A 268 -13.40 8.41 34.95
N ALA A 269 -13.78 7.46 35.81
CA ALA A 269 -12.89 6.91 36.82
C ALA A 269 -11.80 6.01 36.21
N GLU A 270 -12.15 5.20 35.21
CA GLU A 270 -11.21 4.38 34.46
C GLU A 270 -10.27 5.23 33.60
N LEU A 271 -10.77 6.33 33.01
CA LEU A 271 -9.95 7.31 32.29
C LEU A 271 -9.00 8.05 33.22
N THR A 272 -9.45 8.46 34.41
CA THR A 272 -8.56 9.05 35.43
C THR A 272 -7.46 8.08 35.84
N LYS A 273 -7.81 6.80 36.03
CA LYS A 273 -6.84 5.75 36.36
C LYS A 273 -5.85 5.51 35.20
N LEU A 274 -6.36 5.47 33.96
CA LEU A 274 -5.55 5.30 32.75
C LEU A 274 -4.62 6.50 32.53
N ALA A 275 -5.11 7.72 32.73
CA ALA A 275 -4.34 8.96 32.68
C ALA A 275 -3.20 8.94 33.69
N GLY A 276 -3.47 8.52 34.93
CA GLY A 276 -2.44 8.36 35.96
C GLY A 276 -1.38 7.31 35.62
N LEU A 277 -1.75 6.21 34.95
CA LEU A 277 -0.81 5.18 34.51
C LEU A 277 0.04 5.62 33.31
N LEU A 278 -0.57 6.34 32.37
CA LEU A 278 0.07 6.86 31.16
C LEU A 278 0.82 8.17 31.40
N GLN A 279 0.68 8.77 32.59
CA GLN A 279 1.25 10.08 32.95
C GLN A 279 0.80 11.21 32.01
N VAL A 280 -0.44 11.14 31.54
CA VAL A 280 -1.07 12.17 30.70
C VAL A 280 -2.20 12.84 31.45
N ASP A 281 -2.63 14.02 30.98
CA ASP A 281 -3.80 14.67 31.52
C ASP A 281 -5.07 13.88 31.15
N VAL A 282 -6.01 13.79 32.11
CA VAL A 282 -7.25 13.03 31.91
C VAL A 282 -8.14 13.68 30.84
N GLN A 283 -8.07 14.99 30.63
CA GLN A 283 -8.83 15.66 29.57
C GLN A 283 -8.37 15.20 28.19
N THR A 284 -7.06 14.98 27.98
CA THR A 284 -6.57 14.43 26.71
C THR A 284 -7.24 13.10 26.35
N LEU A 285 -7.46 12.23 27.34
CA LEU A 285 -8.14 10.95 27.11
C LEU A 285 -9.66 11.11 26.93
N LYS A 286 -10.27 12.09 27.60
CA LYS A 286 -11.70 12.42 27.44
C LYS A 286 -12.00 13.03 26.09
N ASP A 287 -11.18 13.97 25.63
CA ASP A 287 -11.30 14.61 24.32
C ASP A 287 -11.19 13.56 23.22
N GLN A 288 -10.22 12.64 23.32
CA GLN A 288 -10.07 11.55 22.36
C GLN A 288 -11.27 10.60 22.39
N ARG A 289 -11.78 10.25 23.58
CA ARG A 289 -12.99 9.43 23.73
C ARG A 289 -14.18 10.07 23.03
N ASP A 290 -14.39 11.36 23.29
CA ASP A 290 -15.57 12.09 22.84
C ASP A 290 -15.49 12.36 21.32
N LEU A 291 -14.28 12.55 20.77
CA LEU A 291 -14.02 12.53 19.33
C LEU A 291 -14.44 11.20 18.70
N TYR A 292 -14.01 10.06 19.25
CA TYR A 292 -14.39 8.75 18.71
C TYR A 292 -15.90 8.48 18.83
N LYS A 293 -16.55 8.90 19.92
CA LYS A 293 -18.01 8.81 20.05
C LYS A 293 -18.71 9.60 18.95
N SER A 294 -18.27 10.83 18.68
CA SER A 294 -18.86 11.64 17.61
C SER A 294 -18.68 11.02 16.21
N VAL A 295 -17.56 10.33 15.97
CA VAL A 295 -17.30 9.64 14.70
C VAL A 295 -18.18 8.39 14.57
N ASP A 296 -18.34 7.61 15.64
CA ASP A 296 -19.21 6.43 15.66
C ASP A 296 -20.69 6.82 15.50
N ASP A 297 -21.13 7.89 16.16
CA ASP A 297 -22.50 8.41 16.05
C ASP A 297 -22.77 8.94 14.62
N ALA A 298 -21.83 9.70 14.04
CA ALA A 298 -21.94 10.18 12.66
C ALA A 298 -21.89 9.02 11.63
N ALA A 299 -21.11 7.97 11.91
CA ALA A 299 -21.05 6.79 11.06
C ALA A 299 -22.37 6.00 11.12
N MET A 300 -22.99 5.85 12.29
CA MET A 300 -24.32 5.24 12.41
C MET A 300 -25.39 6.07 11.69
N GLU A 301 -25.41 7.39 11.89
CA GLU A 301 -26.36 8.29 11.23
C GLU A 301 -26.21 8.28 9.69
N ALA A 302 -24.98 8.20 9.18
CA ALA A 302 -24.70 8.04 7.75
C ALA A 302 -25.12 6.65 7.21
N THR A 303 -25.03 5.61 8.04
CA THR A 303 -25.47 4.26 7.68
C THR A 303 -27.00 4.18 7.59
N ASP A 304 -27.70 4.78 8.56
CA ASP A 304 -29.16 4.88 8.56
C ASP A 304 -29.68 5.74 7.39
N ALA A 305 -28.98 6.82 7.06
CA ALA A 305 -29.29 7.65 5.90
C ALA A 305 -29.04 6.90 4.57
N ALA A 306 -28.00 6.09 4.49
CA ALA A 306 -27.71 5.27 3.32
C ALA A 306 -28.71 4.10 3.16
N GLU A 307 -29.11 3.44 4.24
CA GLU A 307 -30.19 2.43 4.22
C GLU A 307 -31.54 3.06 3.85
N ALA A 308 -31.84 4.26 4.34
CA ALA A 308 -33.04 5.00 3.95
C ALA A 308 -33.02 5.40 2.46
N ALA A 309 -31.85 5.76 1.91
CA ALA A 309 -31.68 6.06 0.49
C ALA A 309 -31.78 4.80 -0.39
N ILE A 310 -31.26 3.66 0.08
CA ILE A 310 -31.42 2.37 -0.59
C ILE A 310 -32.89 1.93 -0.56
N ALA A 311 -33.58 2.06 0.58
CA ALA A 311 -35.01 1.76 0.67
C ALA A 311 -35.88 2.70 -0.20
N ALA A 312 -35.49 3.97 -0.35
CA ALA A 312 -36.13 4.90 -1.28
C ALA A 312 -35.82 4.54 -2.75
N GLY A 313 -34.61 4.04 -3.03
CA GLY A 313 -34.23 3.51 -4.35
C GLY A 313 -34.97 2.21 -4.70
N GLU A 314 -35.11 1.29 -3.75
CA GLU A 314 -35.88 0.05 -3.91
C GLU A 314 -37.39 0.32 -4.04
N ALA A 315 -37.92 1.35 -3.35
CA ALA A 315 -39.29 1.82 -3.56
C ALA A 315 -39.48 2.48 -4.95
N SER A 316 -38.46 3.17 -5.45
CA SER A 316 -38.42 3.73 -6.81
C SER A 316 -38.32 2.63 -7.88
N ASP A 317 -37.51 1.59 -7.65
CA ASP A 317 -37.35 0.46 -8.56
C ASP A 317 -38.57 -0.48 -8.53
N ALA A 318 -39.22 -0.64 -7.37
CA ALA A 318 -40.52 -1.32 -7.26
C ALA A 318 -41.61 -0.57 -8.03
N ALA A 319 -41.60 0.77 -8.00
CA ALA A 319 -42.51 1.60 -8.82
C ALA A 319 -42.20 1.49 -10.33
N MET A 320 -40.95 1.26 -10.72
CA MET A 320 -40.55 1.00 -12.12
C MET A 320 -40.89 -0.43 -12.59
N ALA A 321 -40.94 -1.40 -11.68
CA ALA A 321 -41.19 -2.81 -11.98
C ALA A 321 -42.70 -3.16 -12.06
N GLU A 322 -43.58 -2.40 -11.42
CA GLU A 322 -45.04 -2.62 -11.47
C GLU A 322 -45.76 -1.99 -12.66
N GLY A 323 -45.05 -1.28 -13.55
CA GLY A 323 -45.63 -0.84 -14.83
C GLY A 323 -46.74 0.21 -14.71
N ASP A 324 -46.87 0.91 -13.59
CA ASP A 324 -47.79 2.04 -13.43
C ASP A 324 -47.10 3.34 -13.88
N TYR A 325 -46.67 3.35 -15.14
CA TYR A 325 -46.38 4.62 -15.80
C TYR A 325 -47.72 5.31 -16.02
N GLY A 326 -47.89 6.50 -15.43
CA GLY A 326 -49.13 7.26 -15.63
C GLY A 326 -49.45 7.47 -17.12
N PRO A 327 -50.72 7.75 -17.46
CA PRO A 327 -51.24 7.67 -18.84
C PRO A 327 -50.46 8.51 -19.87
N TRP A 328 -49.66 9.48 -19.44
CA TRP A 328 -48.80 10.29 -20.30
C TRP A 328 -47.61 9.53 -20.93
N TYR A 329 -47.29 8.30 -20.51
CA TYR A 329 -46.28 7.44 -21.15
C TYR A 329 -46.85 6.54 -22.25
N GLU A 330 -48.17 6.37 -22.33
CA GLU A 330 -48.80 5.62 -23.41
C GLU A 330 -48.74 6.46 -24.70
N ARG A 331 -48.09 5.94 -25.75
CA ARG A 331 -47.97 6.63 -27.05
C ARG A 331 -49.33 7.01 -27.65
N GLU A 332 -50.38 6.28 -27.30
CA GLU A 332 -51.77 6.54 -27.69
C GLU A 332 -52.31 7.87 -27.13
N ASN A 333 -51.75 8.34 -26.02
CA ASN A 333 -52.13 9.59 -25.36
C ASN A 333 -51.27 10.79 -25.80
N TRP A 334 -50.32 10.61 -26.73
CA TRP A 334 -49.50 11.69 -27.27
C TRP A 334 -50.22 12.45 -28.38
N SER A 335 -49.88 13.72 -28.56
CA SER A 335 -50.39 14.47 -29.72
C SER A 335 -49.87 13.86 -31.02
N ALA A 336 -50.65 13.95 -32.10
CA ALA A 336 -50.20 13.46 -33.40
C ALA A 336 -48.91 14.15 -33.88
N GLU A 337 -48.67 15.39 -33.46
CA GLU A 337 -47.45 16.13 -33.76
C GLU A 337 -46.23 15.58 -33.01
N ASP A 338 -46.39 15.28 -31.72
CA ASP A 338 -45.29 14.76 -30.89
C ASP A 338 -44.97 13.31 -31.23
N LEU A 339 -46.00 12.49 -31.52
CA LEU A 339 -45.81 11.13 -32.01
C LEU A 339 -45.03 11.14 -33.33
N ALA A 340 -45.42 12.00 -34.29
CA ALA A 340 -44.71 12.12 -35.56
C ALA A 340 -43.25 12.60 -35.40
N LYS A 341 -42.96 13.50 -34.44
CA LYS A 341 -41.59 13.92 -34.13
C LYS A 341 -40.76 12.77 -33.56
N VAL A 342 -41.31 12.01 -32.62
CA VAL A 342 -40.61 10.86 -32.02
C VAL A 342 -40.37 9.77 -33.06
N GLU A 343 -41.37 9.42 -33.86
CA GLU A 343 -41.23 8.41 -34.92
C GLU A 343 -40.22 8.82 -35.98
N ALA A 344 -40.15 10.11 -36.34
CA ALA A 344 -39.14 10.61 -37.28
C ALA A 344 -37.71 10.47 -36.70
N ILE A 345 -37.52 10.79 -35.42
CA ILE A 345 -36.22 10.65 -34.74
C ILE A 345 -35.84 9.17 -34.57
N GLU A 346 -36.81 8.30 -34.23
CA GLU A 346 -36.58 6.86 -34.12
C GLU A 346 -36.21 6.25 -35.48
N ALA A 347 -36.87 6.68 -36.57
CA ALA A 347 -36.54 6.24 -37.92
C ALA A 347 -35.13 6.70 -38.34
N GLU A 348 -34.78 7.97 -38.09
CA GLU A 348 -33.44 8.50 -38.35
C GLU A 348 -32.37 7.77 -37.51
N SER A 349 -32.64 7.53 -36.22
CA SER A 349 -31.74 6.81 -35.32
C SER A 349 -31.51 5.37 -35.79
N ASN A 350 -32.57 4.66 -36.19
CA ASN A 350 -32.48 3.30 -36.72
C ASN A 350 -31.70 3.26 -38.05
N GLU A 351 -31.88 4.25 -38.92
CA GLU A 351 -31.11 4.36 -40.16
C GLU A 351 -29.63 4.63 -39.89
N ILE A 352 -29.32 5.56 -38.99
CA ILE A 352 -27.94 5.87 -38.57
C ILE A 352 -27.27 4.63 -37.95
N PHE A 353 -28.01 3.90 -37.10
CA PHE A 353 -27.52 2.67 -36.49
C PHE A 353 -27.24 1.59 -37.55
N GLY A 354 -28.16 1.38 -38.50
CA GLY A 354 -27.96 0.46 -39.61
C GLY A 354 -26.72 0.80 -40.44
N ARG A 355 -26.56 2.08 -40.81
CA ARG A 355 -25.39 2.57 -41.56
C ARG A 355 -24.08 2.42 -40.77
N SER A 356 -24.11 2.58 -39.45
CA SER A 356 -22.96 2.35 -38.57
C SER A 356 -22.52 0.88 -38.61
N MET A 357 -23.48 -0.04 -38.49
CA MET A 357 -23.23 -1.48 -38.56
C MET A 357 -22.69 -1.91 -39.92
N GLU A 358 -23.23 -1.38 -41.02
CA GLU A 358 -22.72 -1.61 -42.37
C GLU A 358 -21.30 -1.09 -42.55
N ALA A 359 -21.01 0.13 -42.07
CA ALA A 359 -19.67 0.71 -42.12
C ALA A 359 -18.65 -0.11 -41.31
N GLN A 360 -19.06 -0.58 -40.13
CA GLN A 360 -18.23 -1.45 -39.29
C GLN A 360 -17.95 -2.79 -39.98
N GLN A 361 -18.97 -3.42 -40.57
CA GLN A 361 -18.80 -4.67 -41.30
C GLN A 361 -17.87 -4.50 -42.52
N ALA A 362 -18.03 -3.41 -43.28
CA ALA A 362 -17.14 -3.08 -44.39
C ALA A 362 -15.68 -2.86 -43.94
N ALA A 363 -15.47 -2.19 -42.79
CA ALA A 363 -14.15 -2.02 -42.21
C ALA A 363 -13.51 -3.35 -41.80
N ILE A 364 -14.29 -4.26 -41.19
CA ILE A 364 -13.85 -5.61 -40.82
C ILE A 364 -13.45 -6.40 -42.07
N ASP A 365 -14.25 -6.37 -43.14
CA ASP A 365 -13.94 -7.11 -44.37
C ASP A 365 -12.73 -6.53 -45.11
N ASN A 366 -12.54 -5.21 -45.08
CA ASN A 366 -11.32 -4.57 -45.58
C ASN A 366 -10.09 -4.95 -44.76
N ALA A 367 -10.22 -5.00 -43.43
CA ALA A 367 -9.15 -5.45 -42.54
C ALA A 367 -8.77 -6.91 -42.79
N ARG A 368 -9.76 -7.81 -42.94
CA ARG A 368 -9.53 -9.22 -43.32
C ARG A 368 -8.77 -9.34 -44.64
N LYS A 369 -9.19 -8.62 -45.68
CA LYS A 369 -8.50 -8.61 -47.00
C LYS A 369 -7.06 -8.10 -46.89
N ARG A 370 -6.83 -7.07 -46.08
CA ARG A 370 -5.48 -6.51 -45.85
C ARG A 370 -4.60 -7.52 -45.12
N LEU A 371 -5.08 -8.07 -44.00
CA LEU A 371 -4.34 -9.02 -43.16
C LEU A 371 -4.04 -10.34 -43.89
N ALA A 372 -4.95 -10.82 -44.73
CA ALA A 372 -4.71 -11.99 -45.59
C ALA A 372 -3.56 -11.76 -46.59
N LYS A 373 -3.39 -10.54 -47.11
CA LYS A 373 -2.24 -10.19 -47.98
C LYS A 373 -0.92 -10.09 -47.21
N GLU A 374 -1.00 -9.76 -45.92
CA GLU A 374 0.16 -9.64 -45.01
C GLU A 374 0.57 -10.99 -44.40
N GLY A 375 -0.06 -12.11 -44.81
CA GLY A 375 0.28 -13.46 -44.36
C GLY A 375 -0.33 -13.86 -43.03
N ALA A 376 -1.27 -13.08 -42.49
CA ALA A 376 -2.02 -13.48 -41.30
C ALA A 376 -3.12 -14.49 -41.66
N SER A 377 -3.00 -15.72 -41.17
CA SER A 377 -4.05 -16.75 -41.25
C SER A 377 -5.10 -16.49 -40.17
N PRO A 378 -6.41 -16.58 -40.48
CA PRO A 378 -7.45 -16.57 -39.46
C PRO A 378 -7.48 -17.93 -38.74
N SER A 379 -6.67 -18.04 -37.70
CA SER A 379 -6.80 -19.10 -36.69
C SER A 379 -6.48 -18.50 -35.32
N GLU A 380 -7.43 -18.65 -34.40
CA GLU A 380 -7.57 -18.08 -33.05
C GLU A 380 -8.35 -16.76 -32.97
#